data_AF-A0AAJ0MKU7-F1
#
_entry.id   AF-A0AAJ0MKU7-F1
#
_cell.length_a   1.000
_cell.length_b   1.000
_cell.length_c   1.000
_cell.angle_alpha   90.00
_cell.angle_beta   90.00
_cell.angle_gamma   90.00
#
_symmetry.space_group_name_H-M   'P 1'
#
loop_
_entity.id
_entity.type
_entity.pdbx_description
1 polymer ?
#
loop_
_entity_poly.entity_id
_entity_poly.type
_entity_poly.pdbx_seq_one_letter_code
_entity_poly.pdbx_strand_id
1 'polypeptide(L)'
;NRPKNTKKAYDRKAKEFVDWCEDRGFPDGFTVTEDELLLFLNQEVIGWPLRKKSRQADPEAELNDGKLSWRSVQLYITAATDLWRQQKGLGMNTHSSPRGDSIQAFIKALRRE
;
A
#
# COMPACT_ATOMS: atom_id res chain seq x y z
N ASN A 1 14.89 -14.66 6.67
CA ASN A 1 13.93 -15.00 7.74
C ASN A 1 13.49 -13.70 8.42
N ARG A 2 12.23 -13.28 8.27
CA ARG A 2 11.72 -12.01 8.84
C ARG A 2 11.09 -12.25 10.23
N PRO A 3 11.17 -11.30 11.18
CA PRO A 3 10.54 -11.42 12.50
C PRO A 3 9.01 -11.53 12.42
N LYS A 4 8.39 -12.33 13.32
CA LYS A 4 6.95 -12.66 13.30
C LYS A 4 6.03 -11.43 13.33
N ASN A 5 6.34 -10.44 14.17
CA ASN A 5 5.53 -9.21 14.28
C ASN A 5 5.58 -8.36 13.00
N THR A 6 6.75 -8.30 12.36
CA THR A 6 6.92 -7.57 11.10
C THR A 6 6.18 -8.29 9.97
N LYS A 7 6.18 -9.63 9.96
CA LYS A 7 5.41 -10.43 9.00
C LYS A 7 3.92 -10.14 9.10
N LYS A 8 3.34 -10.19 10.31
CA LYS A 8 1.92 -9.89 10.54
C LYS A 8 1.50 -8.50 10.05
N ALA A 9 2.37 -7.50 10.23
CA ALA A 9 2.11 -6.14 9.75
C ALA A 9 2.10 -6.05 8.21
N TYR A 10 3.00 -6.77 7.53
CA TYR A 10 3.01 -6.84 6.06
C TYR A 10 1.83 -7.63 5.52
N ASP A 11 1.51 -8.78 6.13
CA ASP A 11 0.39 -9.63 5.72
C ASP A 11 -0.94 -8.85 5.78
N ARG A 12 -1.14 -8.05 6.83
CA ARG A 12 -2.33 -7.18 6.94
C ARG A 12 -2.41 -6.16 5.80
N LYS A 13 -1.28 -5.53 5.47
CA LYS A 13 -1.20 -4.51 4.41
C LYS A 13 -1.36 -5.11 3.01
N ALA A 14 -0.80 -6.29 2.79
CA ALA A 14 -1.02 -7.04 1.55
C ALA A 14 -2.49 -7.43 1.41
N LYS A 15 -3.12 -7.88 2.51
CA LYS A 15 -4.56 -8.17 2.51
C LYS A 15 -5.40 -6.93 2.20
N GLU A 16 -5.10 -5.78 2.79
CA GLU A 16 -5.81 -4.53 2.47
C GLU A 16 -5.71 -4.17 0.97
N PHE A 17 -4.56 -4.41 0.34
CA PHE A 17 -4.40 -4.24 -1.12
C PHE A 17 -5.25 -5.24 -1.91
N VAL A 18 -5.23 -6.52 -1.54
CA VAL A 18 -6.03 -7.57 -2.20
C VAL A 18 -7.52 -7.27 -2.08
N ASP A 19 -8.00 -6.95 -0.88
CA ASP A 19 -9.41 -6.63 -0.63
C ASP A 19 -9.83 -5.39 -1.44
N TRP A 20 -8.94 -4.39 -1.58
CA TRP A 20 -9.18 -3.23 -2.44
C TRP A 20 -9.23 -3.60 -3.93
N CYS A 21 -8.35 -4.48 -4.42
CA CYS A 21 -8.41 -4.97 -5.79
C CYS A 21 -9.71 -5.73 -6.08
N GLU A 22 -10.17 -6.55 -5.12
CA GLU A 22 -11.44 -7.29 -5.20
C GLU A 22 -12.64 -6.33 -5.27
N ASP A 23 -12.69 -5.29 -4.44
CA ASP A 23 -13.77 -4.29 -4.43
C ASP A 23 -13.82 -3.48 -5.74
N ARG A 24 -12.64 -3.18 -6.32
CA ARG A 24 -12.53 -2.45 -7.59
C ARG A 24 -12.84 -3.33 -8.81
N GLY A 25 -12.80 -4.65 -8.67
CA GLY A 25 -13.13 -5.61 -9.72
C GLY A 25 -12.16 -5.58 -10.89
N PHE A 26 -10.86 -5.44 -10.65
CA PHE A 26 -9.87 -5.42 -11.73
C PHE A 26 -9.90 -6.74 -12.55
N PRO A 27 -9.71 -6.68 -13.88
CA PRO A 27 -9.72 -7.86 -14.75
C PRO A 27 -8.69 -8.92 -14.34
N ASP A 28 -7.53 -8.47 -13.87
CA ASP A 28 -6.42 -9.32 -13.45
C ASP A 28 -6.49 -9.69 -11.94
N GLY A 29 -7.65 -9.42 -11.31
CA GLY A 29 -7.95 -9.71 -9.92
C GLY A 29 -7.05 -8.92 -8.97
N PHE A 30 -6.24 -9.64 -8.20
CA PHE A 30 -5.31 -9.08 -7.21
C PHE A 30 -3.84 -9.11 -7.70
N THR A 31 -3.63 -9.27 -9.00
CA THR A 31 -2.30 -9.14 -9.61
C THR A 31 -1.71 -7.80 -9.21
N VAL A 32 -0.45 -7.78 -8.79
CA VAL A 32 0.21 -6.53 -8.39
C VAL A 32 0.92 -5.95 -9.60
N THR A 33 0.38 -4.88 -10.16
CA THR A 33 1.10 -4.02 -11.12
C THR A 33 1.59 -2.73 -10.47
N GLU A 34 2.44 -2.00 -11.18
CA GLU A 34 2.86 -0.66 -10.74
C GLU A 34 1.68 0.31 -10.66
N ASP A 35 0.80 0.29 -11.66
CA ASP A 35 -0.32 1.22 -11.76
C ASP A 35 -1.38 0.98 -10.68
N GLU A 36 -1.71 -0.29 -10.41
CA GLU A 36 -2.65 -0.65 -9.33
C GLU A 36 -2.08 -0.28 -7.96
N LEU A 37 -0.77 -0.50 -7.74
CA LEU A 37 -0.11 -0.10 -6.50
C LEU A 37 -0.12 1.43 -6.35
N LEU A 38 0.19 2.18 -7.41
CA LEU A 38 0.17 3.63 -7.37
C LEU A 38 -1.23 4.17 -7.12
N LEU A 39 -2.24 3.58 -7.75
CA LEU A 39 -3.64 3.97 -7.58
C LEU A 39 -4.12 3.69 -6.16
N PHE A 40 -3.80 2.51 -5.60
CA PHE A 40 -4.07 2.16 -4.21
C PHE A 40 -3.43 3.17 -3.24
N LEU A 41 -2.15 3.50 -3.44
CA LEU A 41 -1.45 4.45 -2.58
C LEU A 41 -2.07 5.86 -2.67
N ASN A 42 -2.46 6.30 -3.86
CA ASN A 42 -3.13 7.59 -4.01
C ASN A 42 -4.52 7.61 -3.40
N GLN A 43 -5.33 6.56 -3.57
CA GLN A 43 -6.73 6.57 -3.15
C GLN A 43 -6.92 6.21 -1.67
N GLU A 44 -6.28 5.15 -1.20
CA GLU A 44 -6.52 4.61 0.15
C GLU A 44 -5.49 5.09 1.17
N VAL A 45 -4.28 5.46 0.74
CA VAL A 45 -3.17 5.77 1.65
C VAL A 45 -2.95 7.27 1.81
N ILE A 46 -3.24 8.10 0.80
CA ILE A 46 -2.93 9.53 0.82
C ILE A 46 -4.13 10.43 0.53
N GLY A 47 -5.05 9.99 -0.32
CA GLY A 47 -6.08 10.84 -0.92
C GLY A 47 -7.40 10.98 -0.16
N TRP A 48 -7.56 10.40 1.03
CA TRP A 48 -8.81 10.52 1.79
C TRP A 48 -8.62 11.35 3.07
N PRO A 49 -9.47 12.38 3.32
CA PRO A 49 -9.67 12.86 4.68
C PRO A 49 -10.17 11.66 5.50
N LEU A 50 -9.43 11.35 6.57
CA LEU A 50 -9.61 10.19 7.45
C LEU A 50 -11.08 9.75 7.53
N ARG A 51 -11.40 8.52 7.09
CA ARG A 51 -12.73 7.93 7.35
C ARG A 51 -12.93 7.96 8.86
N LYS A 52 -13.83 8.84 9.34
CA LYS A 52 -14.21 8.96 10.75
C LYS A 52 -14.73 7.62 11.27
N LYS A 53 -13.85 6.79 11.82
CA LYS A 53 -14.17 5.69 12.73
C LYS A 53 -13.03 5.49 13.73
N SER A 54 -12.95 6.36 14.73
CA SER A 54 -12.52 5.92 16.06
C SER A 54 -13.14 6.81 17.13
N ARG A 55 -13.80 6.18 18.11
CA ARG A 55 -14.34 6.84 19.33
C ARG A 55 -13.25 7.06 20.39
N GLN A 56 -11.97 6.98 20.02
CA GLN A 56 -10.81 7.30 20.85
C GLN A 56 -9.75 7.91 19.93
N ALA A 57 -10.00 9.11 19.43
CA ALA A 57 -8.93 9.95 18.90
C ALA A 57 -8.39 10.78 20.06
N ASP A 58 -7.11 10.62 20.35
CA ASP A 58 -6.37 11.50 21.22
C ASP A 58 -6.44 12.92 20.63
N PRO A 59 -6.92 13.95 21.36
CA PRO A 59 -7.11 15.31 20.81
C PRO A 59 -5.82 15.90 20.22
N GLU A 60 -4.65 15.43 20.66
CA GLU A 60 -3.34 15.89 20.18
C GLU A 60 -2.91 15.20 18.87
N ALA A 61 -3.54 14.07 18.51
CA ALA A 61 -3.36 13.41 17.22
C ALA A 61 -4.15 14.07 16.08
N GLU A 62 -5.09 14.98 16.39
CA GLU A 62 -5.86 15.74 15.40
C GLU A 62 -5.02 16.79 14.65
N LEU A 63 -3.82 17.13 15.14
CA LEU A 63 -2.97 18.18 14.56
C LEU A 63 -1.91 17.67 13.55
N ASN A 64 -1.75 16.36 13.36
CA ASN A 64 -0.91 15.81 12.28
C ASN A 64 -1.73 15.60 11.00
N ASP A 65 -2.28 16.69 10.43
CA ASP A 65 -2.79 16.88 9.06
C ASP A 65 -3.35 15.67 8.27
N GLY A 66 -3.96 14.69 8.94
CA GLY A 66 -4.59 13.49 8.36
C GLY A 66 -3.73 12.58 7.46
N LYS A 67 -2.50 12.95 7.10
CA LYS A 67 -1.66 12.24 6.14
C LYS A 67 -0.90 11.08 6.80
N LEU A 68 -1.00 9.89 6.23
CA LEU A 68 -0.21 8.73 6.66
C LEU A 68 1.29 9.03 6.57
N SER A 69 2.03 8.77 7.66
CA SER A 69 3.50 8.89 7.67
C SER A 69 4.14 8.13 6.50
N TRP A 70 5.19 8.70 5.89
CA TRP A 70 6.02 8.04 4.88
C TRP A 70 6.40 6.60 5.26
N ARG A 71 6.69 6.34 6.54
CA ARG A 71 7.00 4.98 7.02
C ARG A 71 5.84 4.01 6.79
N SER A 72 4.60 4.46 6.97
CA SER A 72 3.41 3.64 6.69
C SER A 72 3.24 3.37 5.20
N VAL A 73 3.48 4.37 4.33
CA VAL A 73 3.48 4.21 2.86
C VAL A 73 4.53 3.19 2.43
N GLN A 74 5.74 3.30 2.97
CA GLN A 74 6.84 2.37 2.68
C GLN A 74 6.50 0.92 3.08
N LEU A 75 5.75 0.72 4.16
CA LEU A 75 5.29 -0.61 4.56
C LEU A 75 4.28 -1.19 3.55
N TYR A 76 3.37 -0.38 2.99
CA TYR A 76 2.45 -0.83 1.93
C TYR A 76 3.20 -1.21 0.66
N ILE A 77 4.11 -0.35 0.19
CA ILE A 77 4.95 -0.63 -0.98
C ILE A 77 5.73 -1.93 -0.77
N THR A 78 6.29 -2.14 0.42
CA THR A 78 7.03 -3.37 0.74
C THR A 78 6.12 -4.61 0.75
N ALA A 79 4.94 -4.52 1.37
CA ALA A 79 3.97 -5.62 1.39
C ALA A 79 3.53 -6.01 -0.04
N ALA A 80 3.15 -5.02 -0.87
CA ALA A 80 2.75 -5.25 -2.25
C ALA A 80 3.90 -5.80 -3.11
N THR A 81 5.14 -5.33 -2.89
CA THR A 81 6.33 -5.87 -3.58
C THR A 81 6.56 -7.34 -3.20
N ASP A 82 6.37 -7.70 -1.93
CA ASP A 82 6.52 -9.08 -1.49
C ASP A 82 5.40 -9.99 -2.03
N LEU A 83 4.17 -9.47 -2.17
CA LEU A 83 3.07 -10.16 -2.85
C LEU A 83 3.38 -10.37 -4.33
N TRP A 84 3.86 -9.34 -5.04
CA TRP A 84 4.32 -9.45 -6.42
C TRP A 84 5.39 -10.54 -6.61
N ARG A 85 6.39 -10.59 -5.70
CA ARG A 85 7.43 -11.64 -5.74
C ARG A 85 6.83 -13.05 -5.61
N GLN A 86 5.83 -13.23 -4.75
CA GLN A 86 5.13 -14.50 -4.61
C GLN A 86 4.37 -14.86 -5.88
N GLN A 87 3.60 -13.91 -6.44
CA GLN A 87 2.86 -14.13 -7.69
C GLN A 87 3.79 -14.48 -8.87
N LYS A 88 4.94 -13.80 -8.97
CA LYS A 88 5.94 -14.08 -10.00
C LYS A 88 6.59 -15.45 -9.82
N GLY A 89 6.89 -15.84 -8.59
CA GLY A 89 7.40 -17.17 -8.27
C GLY A 89 6.42 -18.31 -8.58
N LEU A 90 5.12 -18.02 -8.52
CA LEU A 90 4.05 -18.95 -8.90
C LEU A 90 3.68 -18.89 -10.40
N GLY A 91 4.32 -18.01 -11.18
CA GLY A 91 4.00 -17.82 -12.60
C GLY A 91 2.66 -17.12 -12.87
N MET A 92 2.04 -16.52 -11.85
CA MET A 92 0.75 -15.81 -11.97
C MET A 92 0.91 -14.39 -12.50
N ASN A 93 2.07 -13.77 -12.25
CA ASN A 93 2.33 -12.38 -12.61
C ASN A 93 3.54 -12.29 -13.56
N THR A 94 3.29 -11.81 -14.77
CA THR A 94 4.31 -11.61 -15.83
C THR A 94 4.82 -10.16 -15.89
N HIS A 95 4.25 -9.26 -15.09
CA HIS A 95 4.59 -7.85 -15.10
C HIS A 95 5.96 -7.56 -14.47
N SER A 96 6.50 -6.40 -14.81
CA SER A 96 7.69 -5.82 -14.20
C SER A 96 7.47 -5.55 -12.71
N SER A 97 8.57 -5.31 -11.99
CA SER A 97 8.51 -4.95 -10.57
C SER A 97 7.57 -3.75 -10.36
N PRO A 98 6.67 -3.79 -9.36
CA PRO A 98 5.75 -2.69 -9.07
C PRO A 98 6.46 -1.47 -8.48
N ARG A 99 7.79 -1.53 -8.25
CA ARG A 99 8.63 -0.39 -7.90
C ARG A 99 9.29 0.23 -9.13
N GLY A 100 8.50 0.52 -10.16
CA GLY A 100 8.98 1.22 -11.34
C GLY A 100 9.10 2.73 -11.12
N ASP A 101 9.25 3.46 -12.21
CA ASP A 101 9.56 4.89 -12.21
C ASP A 101 8.44 5.75 -11.62
N SER A 102 7.17 5.36 -11.83
CA SER A 102 6.01 6.10 -11.33
C SER A 102 5.94 6.02 -9.81
N ILE A 103 6.20 4.85 -9.23
CA ILE A 103 6.30 4.70 -7.78
C ILE A 103 7.52 5.45 -7.23
N GLN A 104 8.66 5.43 -7.91
CA GLN A 104 9.84 6.22 -7.47
C GLN A 104 9.56 7.73 -7.49
N ALA A 105 8.89 8.22 -8.54
CA ALA A 105 8.48 9.62 -8.64
C ALA A 105 7.51 10.00 -7.52
N PHE A 106 6.53 9.14 -7.23
CA PHE A 106 5.58 9.32 -6.14
C PHE A 106 6.27 9.37 -4.76
N ILE A 107 7.19 8.44 -4.50
CA ILE A 107 8.01 8.43 -3.28
C ILE A 107 8.79 9.74 -3.14
N LYS A 108 9.37 10.22 -4.24
CA LYS A 108 10.16 11.46 -4.25
C LYS A 108 9.30 12.68 -3.99
N ALA A 109 8.06 12.72 -4.49
CA ALA A 109 7.10 13.78 -4.20
C ALA A 109 6.73 13.81 -2.71
N LEU A 110 6.40 12.64 -2.14
CA LEU A 110 6.01 12.53 -0.72
C LEU A 110 7.09 12.85 0.29
N ARG A 111 8.37 12.76 -0.09
CA ARG A 111 9.49 13.12 0.79
C ARG A 111 9.88 14.60 0.71
N ARG A 112 9.31 15.35 -0.22
CA ARG A 112 9.56 16.78 -0.43
C ARG A 112 8.52 17.67 0.25
N GLU A 113 7.37 17.12 0.59
CA GLU A 113 6.39 17.69 1.54
C GLU A 113 6.83 17.43 2.99
#